data_AF-A0AAV2EUJ8-F1
#
_entry.id   AF-A0AAV2EUJ8-F1
#
_cell.length_a   1.000
_cell.length_b   1.000
_cell.length_c   1.000
_cell.angle_alpha   90.00
_cell.angle_beta   90.00
_cell.angle_gamma   90.00
#
_symmetry.space_group_name_H-M   'P 1'
#
loop_
_entity.id
_entity.type
_entity.pdbx_description
1 polymer ?
#
loop_
_entity_poly.entity_id
_entity_poly.type
_entity_poly.pdbx_seq_one_letter_code
_entity_poly.pdbx_strand_id
1 'polypeptide(L)'
;MSAIRTKLHHQLQTVTARIPVVNSTAATRGGVQPWNSRLRELAKKSLFSEALSVYLQMLRSGASPNAFTFPFALKSSAVLSLPVTGEQLHGQAITTGCLLEPFVQTSLISMYCKCNFVDVARQVFDENPLSRKLTVCYNALIAGYALNLRTKDYKFCSQVSCHHCAF
;
A
#
# COMPACT_ATOMS: atom_id res chain seq x y z
N MET A 1 3.71 -0.52 -21.34
CA MET A 1 2.96 0.66 -20.86
C MET A 1 1.43 0.53 -20.98
N SER A 2 0.87 -0.20 -21.94
CA SER A 2 -0.59 -0.26 -22.15
C SER A 2 -1.34 -1.23 -21.21
N ALA A 3 -0.86 -2.45 -21.00
CA ALA A 3 -1.66 -3.51 -20.37
C ALA A 3 -2.12 -3.19 -18.93
N ILE A 4 -1.25 -2.62 -18.10
CA ILE A 4 -1.55 -2.30 -16.69
C ILE A 4 -2.36 -1.03 -16.57
N ARG A 5 -2.02 0.00 -17.36
CA ARG A 5 -2.79 1.24 -17.44
C ARG A 5 -4.24 0.95 -17.85
N THR A 6 -4.45 -0.02 -18.74
CA THR A 6 -5.79 -0.42 -19.22
C THR A 6 -6.51 -1.31 -18.19
N LYS A 7 -5.81 -2.26 -17.54
CA LYS A 7 -6.39 -3.06 -16.44
C LYS A 7 -6.74 -2.20 -15.22
N LEU A 8 -5.91 -1.21 -14.88
CA LEU A 8 -6.20 -0.23 -13.83
C LEU A 8 -7.35 0.69 -14.24
N HIS A 9 -7.40 1.21 -15.47
CA HIS A 9 -8.51 2.07 -15.91
C HIS A 9 -9.87 1.37 -15.84
N HIS A 10 -9.92 0.07 -16.20
CA HIS A 10 -11.13 -0.74 -16.09
C HIS A 10 -11.50 -1.06 -14.62
N GLN A 11 -10.52 -1.18 -13.71
CA GLN A 11 -10.76 -1.39 -12.27
C GLN A 11 -11.09 -0.09 -11.52
N LEU A 12 -10.62 1.06 -12.01
CA LEU A 12 -10.91 2.39 -11.46
C LEU A 12 -12.37 2.80 -11.68
N GLN A 13 -13.06 2.25 -12.69
CA GLN A 13 -14.48 2.51 -12.92
C GLN A 13 -15.43 1.65 -12.06
N THR A 14 -14.99 0.47 -11.60
CA THR A 14 -15.83 -0.46 -10.83
C THR A 14 -15.73 -0.28 -9.31
N VAL A 15 -14.61 0.28 -8.80
CA VAL A 15 -14.31 0.33 -7.36
C VAL A 15 -14.78 1.62 -6.66
N THR A 16 -15.08 2.69 -7.41
CA THR A 16 -15.58 3.98 -6.85
C THR A 16 -16.97 3.88 -6.22
N ALA A 17 -17.70 2.77 -6.42
CA ALA A 17 -19.10 2.62 -6.02
C ALA A 17 -19.35 1.93 -4.66
N ARG A 18 -18.34 1.46 -3.92
CA ARG A 18 -18.58 0.68 -2.67
C ARG A 18 -17.59 1.00 -1.54
N ILE A 19 -17.56 2.25 -1.09
CA ILE A 19 -16.94 2.57 0.20
C ILE A 19 -18.06 2.70 1.24
N PRO A 20 -18.14 1.80 2.24
CA PRO A 20 -19.05 1.97 3.36
C PRO A 20 -18.62 3.19 4.17
N VAL A 21 -19.54 4.14 4.29
CA VAL A 21 -19.39 5.36 5.06
C VAL A 21 -19.39 5.00 6.55
N VAL A 22 -18.23 4.97 7.19
CA VAL A 22 -18.16 4.99 8.66
C VAL A 22 -18.10 6.45 9.10
N ASN A 23 -19.22 6.92 9.65
CA ASN A 23 -19.35 8.20 10.30
C ASN A 23 -18.77 8.08 11.72
N SER A 24 -17.57 8.62 11.94
CA SER A 24 -17.08 8.88 13.29
C SER A 24 -16.74 10.35 13.43
N THR A 25 -17.63 11.04 14.15
CA THR A 25 -17.50 12.41 14.64
C THR A 25 -16.40 12.46 15.70
N ALA A 26 -15.29 13.11 15.38
CA ALA A 26 -14.36 13.64 16.38
C ALA A 26 -13.84 14.98 15.89
N ALA A 27 -14.62 16.02 16.18
CA ALA A 27 -14.18 17.40 16.09
C ALA A 27 -13.10 17.62 17.16
N THR A 28 -11.87 17.88 16.74
CA THR A 28 -10.87 18.50 17.61
C THR A 28 -10.64 19.95 17.16
N ARG A 29 -11.04 20.86 18.05
CA ARG A 29 -10.72 22.28 18.02
C ARG A 29 -9.19 22.48 18.04
N GLY A 30 -8.68 23.42 17.24
CA GLY A 30 -7.36 24.02 17.44
C GLY A 30 -6.40 23.96 16.24
N GLY A 31 -6.49 24.97 15.36
CA GLY A 31 -5.48 25.30 14.33
C GLY A 31 -5.50 24.40 13.09
N VAL A 32 -5.36 25.00 11.89
CA VAL A 32 -5.14 24.27 10.64
C VAL A 32 -3.74 23.66 10.68
N GLN A 33 -3.59 22.53 11.37
CA GLN A 33 -2.34 21.79 11.38
C GLN A 33 -2.16 21.12 10.01
N PRO A 34 -1.01 21.29 9.34
CA PRO A 34 -0.79 20.71 8.02
C PRO A 34 -0.91 19.18 8.08
N TRP A 35 -1.64 18.59 7.13
CA TRP A 35 -2.03 17.18 7.10
C TRP A 35 -0.85 16.21 7.36
N ASN A 36 0.31 16.51 6.78
CA ASN A 36 1.53 15.70 6.93
C ASN A 36 2.07 15.68 8.37
N SER A 37 1.90 16.77 9.15
CA SER A 37 2.29 16.81 10.56
C SER A 37 1.42 15.88 11.40
N ARG A 38 0.10 15.91 11.16
CA ARG A 38 -0.86 15.04 11.84
C ARG A 38 -0.63 13.57 11.50
N LEU A 39 -0.41 13.25 10.22
CA LEU A 39 -0.08 11.88 9.79
C LEU A 39 1.22 11.37 10.41
N ARG A 40 2.25 12.23 10.50
CA ARG A 40 3.52 11.88 11.14
C ARG A 40 3.35 11.61 12.63
N GLU A 41 2.56 12.43 13.33
CA GLU A 41 2.27 12.24 14.75
C GLU A 41 1.54 10.91 15.00
N LEU A 42 0.48 10.63 14.22
CA LEU A 42 -0.28 9.39 14.33
C LEU A 42 0.57 8.16 14.02
N ALA A 43 1.47 8.26 13.03
CA ALA A 43 2.43 7.21 12.72
C ALA A 43 3.42 6.93 13.86
N LYS A 44 3.81 7.94 14.65
CA LYS A 44 4.64 7.76 15.86
C LYS A 44 3.88 7.06 16.97
N LYS A 45 2.59 7.37 17.13
CA LYS A 45 1.70 6.74 18.11
C LYS A 45 1.16 5.37 17.67
N SER A 46 1.54 4.88 16.48
CA SER A 46 1.03 3.64 15.87
C SER A 46 -0.50 3.60 15.69
N LEU A 47 -1.14 4.77 15.60
CA LEU A 47 -2.59 4.91 15.40
C LEU A 47 -2.92 4.85 13.89
N PHE A 48 -2.69 3.68 13.28
CA PHE A 48 -2.76 3.51 11.82
C PHE A 48 -4.18 3.68 11.25
N SER A 49 -5.21 3.27 11.99
CA SER A 49 -6.61 3.46 11.58
C SER A 49 -6.97 4.95 11.54
N GLU A 50 -6.53 5.71 12.55
CA GLU A 50 -6.72 7.16 12.59
C GLU A 50 -5.88 7.88 11.52
N ALA A 51 -4.69 7.38 11.21
CA ALA A 51 -3.88 7.93 10.12
C ALA A 51 -4.62 7.81 8.77
N LEU A 52 -5.27 6.68 8.50
CA LEU A 52 -6.12 6.53 7.32
C LEU A 52 -7.36 7.42 7.37
N SER A 53 -8.00 7.59 8.53
CA SER A 53 -9.16 8.49 8.65
C SER A 53 -8.78 9.95 8.38
N VAL A 54 -7.61 10.40 8.86
CA VAL A 54 -7.06 11.73 8.57
C VAL A 54 -6.70 11.87 7.09
N TYR A 55 -6.13 10.83 6.47
CA TYR A 55 -5.89 10.83 5.02
C TYR A 55 -7.20 11.01 4.23
N LEU A 56 -8.26 10.31 4.62
CA LEU A 56 -9.58 10.47 3.99
C LEU A 56 -10.17 11.87 4.22
N GLN A 57 -9.99 12.44 5.41
CA GLN A 57 -10.40 13.82 5.69
C GLN A 57 -9.66 14.83 4.80
N MET A 58 -8.36 14.63 4.59
CA MET A 58 -7.56 15.44 3.67
C MET A 58 -8.16 15.41 2.25
N LEU A 59 -8.46 14.22 1.72
CA LEU A 59 -9.09 14.07 0.41
C LEU A 59 -10.46 14.77 0.35
N ARG A 60 -11.29 14.62 1.38
CA ARG A 60 -12.62 15.27 1.45
C ARG A 60 -12.54 16.80 1.53
N SER A 61 -11.45 17.34 2.06
CA SER A 61 -11.20 18.80 2.09
C SER A 61 -10.74 19.37 0.74
N GLY A 62 -10.59 18.54 -0.30
CA GLY A 62 -10.05 18.94 -1.60
C GLY A 62 -8.53 19.07 -1.63
N ALA A 63 -7.83 18.76 -0.54
CA ALA A 63 -6.38 18.80 -0.49
C ALA A 63 -5.77 17.59 -1.22
N SER A 64 -4.77 17.84 -2.08
CA SER A 64 -4.08 16.79 -2.81
C SER A 64 -3.02 16.10 -1.94
N PRO A 65 -2.97 14.75 -1.89
CA PRO A 65 -1.83 14.03 -1.35
C PRO A 65 -0.54 14.38 -2.08
N ASN A 66 0.58 14.32 -1.37
CA ASN A 66 1.91 14.47 -1.94
C ASN A 66 2.80 13.26 -1.60
N ALA A 67 4.02 13.26 -2.12
CA ALA A 67 5.01 12.20 -1.93
C ALA A 67 5.30 11.86 -0.45
N PHE A 68 5.11 12.82 0.46
CA PHE A 68 5.30 12.60 1.90
C PHE A 68 4.05 12.04 2.58
N THR A 69 2.87 12.17 1.98
CA THR A 69 1.61 11.66 2.54
C THR A 69 1.47 10.15 2.31
N PHE A 70 1.77 9.68 1.09
CA PHE A 70 1.58 8.28 0.70
C PHE A 70 2.33 7.26 1.59
N PRO A 71 3.60 7.46 1.99
CA PRO A 71 4.29 6.52 2.86
C PRO A 71 3.55 6.24 4.17
N PHE A 72 2.91 7.26 4.77
CA PHE A 72 2.15 7.08 6.01
C PHE A 72 0.85 6.29 5.77
N ALA A 73 0.13 6.61 4.70
CA ALA A 73 -1.10 5.92 4.34
C ALA A 73 -0.83 4.45 3.94
N LEU A 74 0.18 4.21 3.11
CA LEU A 74 0.61 2.88 2.67
C LEU A 74 1.15 2.03 3.82
N LYS A 75 1.90 2.64 4.75
CA LYS A 75 2.33 1.94 5.97
C LYS A 75 1.13 1.53 6.80
N SER A 76 0.13 2.41 6.93
CA SER A 76 -1.08 2.13 7.70
C SER A 76 -1.91 1.01 7.08
N SER A 77 -2.08 1.01 5.75
CA SER A 77 -2.76 -0.08 5.05
C SER A 77 -1.99 -1.40 5.14
N ALA A 78 -0.65 -1.36 5.11
CA ALA A 78 0.20 -2.53 5.26
C ALA A 78 0.10 -3.18 6.66
N VAL A 79 0.09 -2.36 7.72
CA VAL A 79 0.00 -2.85 9.10
C VAL A 79 -1.39 -3.39 9.41
N LEU A 80 -2.43 -2.76 8.87
CA LEU A 80 -3.82 -3.18 9.04
C LEU A 80 -4.22 -4.32 8.06
N SER A 81 -3.30 -4.80 7.23
CA SER A 81 -3.55 -5.84 6.23
C SER A 81 -4.74 -5.50 5.31
N LEU A 82 -4.80 -4.25 4.82
CA LEU A 82 -5.86 -3.74 3.95
C LEU A 82 -5.38 -3.60 2.49
N PRO A 83 -5.36 -4.69 1.71
CA PRO A 83 -4.85 -4.66 0.33
C PRO A 83 -5.69 -3.77 -0.59
N VAL A 84 -7.02 -3.77 -0.43
CA VAL A 84 -7.93 -2.93 -1.23
C VAL A 84 -7.62 -1.44 -1.05
N THR A 85 -7.40 -1.00 0.20
CA THR A 85 -6.98 0.38 0.48
C THR A 85 -5.61 0.67 -0.11
N GLY A 86 -4.70 -0.29 -0.06
CA GLY A 86 -3.38 -0.20 -0.68
C GLY A 86 -3.43 0.01 -2.20
N GLU A 87 -4.31 -0.70 -2.90
CA GLU A 87 -4.55 -0.54 -4.33
C GLU A 87 -5.16 0.82 -4.67
N GLN A 88 -6.09 1.31 -3.85
CA GLN A 88 -6.65 2.65 -4.00
C GLN A 88 -5.55 3.72 -3.85
N LEU A 89 -4.68 3.59 -2.86
CA LEU A 89 -3.54 4.48 -2.66
C LEU A 89 -2.55 4.41 -3.82
N HIS A 90 -2.32 3.22 -4.39
CA HIS A 90 -1.51 3.06 -5.60
C HIS A 90 -2.12 3.79 -6.80
N GLY A 91 -3.42 3.63 -7.03
CA GLY A 91 -4.15 4.38 -8.05
C GLY A 91 -4.05 5.89 -7.86
N GLN A 92 -4.20 6.37 -6.61
CA GLN A 92 -4.04 7.78 -6.29
C GLN A 92 -2.62 8.29 -6.55
N ALA A 93 -1.59 7.54 -6.18
CA ALA A 93 -0.19 7.90 -6.44
C ALA A 93 0.11 8.04 -7.94
N ILE A 94 -0.55 7.24 -8.80
CA ILE A 94 -0.47 7.39 -10.25
C ILE A 94 -1.12 8.71 -10.67
N THR A 95 -2.34 8.98 -10.21
CA THR A 95 -3.09 10.20 -10.60
C THR A 95 -2.43 11.49 -10.12
N THR A 96 -1.76 11.48 -8.97
CA THR A 96 -1.04 12.66 -8.43
C THR A 96 0.38 12.78 -8.97
N GLY A 97 0.83 11.87 -9.85
CA GLY A 97 2.19 11.84 -10.38
C GLY A 97 3.28 11.49 -9.36
N CYS A 98 2.90 11.05 -8.17
CA CYS A 98 3.84 10.70 -7.08
C CYS A 98 4.40 9.28 -7.21
N LEU A 99 3.94 8.47 -8.17
CA LEU A 99 4.38 7.09 -8.33
C LEU A 99 5.89 6.96 -8.51
N LEU A 100 6.55 7.91 -9.17
CA LEU A 100 7.99 7.84 -9.47
C LEU A 100 8.88 8.23 -8.29
N GLU A 101 8.28 8.75 -7.21
CA GLU A 101 9.03 9.19 -6.03
C GLU A 101 9.59 7.98 -5.26
N PRO A 102 10.92 7.92 -5.02
CA PRO A 102 11.59 6.78 -4.38
C PRO A 102 10.94 6.28 -3.09
N PHE A 103 10.49 7.23 -2.25
CA PHE A 103 9.84 6.94 -0.97
C PHE A 103 8.46 6.31 -1.15
N VAL A 104 7.69 6.74 -2.15
CA VAL A 104 6.37 6.19 -2.46
C VAL A 104 6.51 4.79 -3.02
N GLN A 105 7.47 4.56 -3.90
CA GLN A 105 7.72 3.23 -4.48
C GLN A 105 8.16 2.20 -3.47
N THR A 106 9.14 2.55 -2.63
CA THR A 106 9.60 1.66 -1.56
C THR A 106 8.44 1.32 -0.62
N SER A 107 7.57 2.29 -0.33
CA SER A 107 6.38 2.08 0.51
C SER A 107 5.34 1.20 -0.16
N LEU A 108 5.11 1.34 -1.47
CA LEU A 108 4.20 0.49 -2.25
C LEU A 108 4.67 -0.97 -2.28
N ILE A 109 5.96 -1.19 -2.57
CA ILE A 109 6.57 -2.53 -2.57
C ILE A 109 6.41 -3.16 -1.19
N SER A 110 6.75 -2.43 -0.12
CA SER A 110 6.61 -2.93 1.25
C SER A 110 5.17 -3.26 1.61
N MET A 111 4.20 -2.43 1.18
CA MET A 111 2.78 -2.63 1.44
C MET A 111 2.27 -3.91 0.76
N TYR A 112 2.52 -4.08 -0.55
CA TYR A 112 2.11 -5.28 -1.27
C TYR A 112 2.76 -6.55 -0.71
N CYS A 113 4.04 -6.49 -0.35
CA CYS A 113 4.73 -7.59 0.32
C CYS A 113 4.07 -7.96 1.66
N LYS A 114 3.72 -6.98 2.50
CA LYS A 114 3.07 -7.24 3.81
C LYS A 114 1.64 -7.76 3.67
N CYS A 115 0.95 -7.42 2.60
CA CYS A 115 -0.37 -7.95 2.29
C CYS A 115 -0.32 -9.30 1.53
N ASN A 116 0.84 -9.95 1.44
CA ASN A 116 1.04 -11.24 0.74
C ASN A 116 0.80 -11.21 -0.78
N PHE A 117 0.89 -10.02 -1.39
CA PHE A 117 0.82 -9.82 -2.85
C PHE A 117 2.22 -9.55 -3.43
N VAL A 118 3.16 -10.47 -3.17
CA VAL A 118 4.58 -10.28 -3.54
C VAL A 118 4.77 -10.19 -5.05
N ASP A 119 3.93 -10.88 -5.84
CA ASP A 119 3.99 -10.83 -7.30
C ASP A 119 3.68 -9.40 -7.81
N VAL A 120 2.70 -8.73 -7.19
CA VAL A 120 2.37 -7.33 -7.49
C VAL A 120 3.49 -6.40 -7.02
N ALA A 121 4.09 -6.68 -5.85
CA ALA A 121 5.25 -5.92 -5.37
C ALA A 121 6.44 -6.01 -6.34
N ARG A 122 6.70 -7.19 -6.91
CA ARG A 122 7.74 -7.41 -7.91
C ARG A 122 7.45 -6.65 -9.20
N GLN A 123 6.20 -6.67 -9.63
CA GLN A 123 5.76 -5.93 -10.80
C GLN A 123 5.98 -4.42 -10.64
N VAL A 124 5.58 -3.83 -9.51
CA VAL A 124 5.84 -2.40 -9.19
C VAL A 124 7.33 -2.09 -9.21
N PHE A 125 8.16 -3.00 -8.69
CA PHE A 125 9.62 -2.85 -8.73
C PHE A 125 10.17 -2.87 -10.17
N ASP A 126 9.69 -3.77 -11.03
CA ASP A 126 10.16 -3.91 -12.41
C ASP A 126 9.70 -2.80 -13.35
N GLU A 127 8.51 -2.24 -13.10
CA GLU A 127 7.94 -1.19 -13.94
C GLU A 127 8.66 0.14 -13.84
N ASN A 128 9.36 0.43 -12.73
CA ASN A 128 10.18 1.63 -12.63
C ASN A 128 11.68 1.33 -12.70
N PRO A 129 12.38 1.79 -13.76
CA PRO A 129 13.83 1.72 -13.85
C PRO A 129 14.58 2.38 -12.68
N LEU A 130 13.99 3.39 -12.04
CA LEU A 130 14.59 4.05 -10.87
C LEU A 130 14.58 3.14 -9.64
N SER A 131 13.57 2.28 -9.44
CA SER A 131 13.55 1.28 -8.37
C SER A 131 14.80 0.39 -8.39
N ARG A 132 15.26 0.03 -9.59
CA ARG A 132 16.44 -0.82 -9.79
C ARG A 132 17.76 -0.12 -9.42
N LYS A 133 17.77 1.21 -9.30
CA LYS A 133 18.94 1.97 -8.86
C LYS A 133 18.96 2.21 -7.35
N LEU A 134 17.85 1.90 -6.67
CA LEU A 134 17.67 2.18 -5.25
C LEU A 134 17.82 0.92 -4.41
N THR A 135 18.88 0.84 -3.61
CA THR A 135 19.14 -0.27 -2.67
C THR A 135 17.95 -0.51 -1.74
N VAL A 136 17.26 0.56 -1.32
CA VAL A 136 16.09 0.48 -0.44
C VAL A 136 14.92 -0.29 -1.07
N CYS A 137 14.74 -0.22 -2.39
CA CYS A 137 13.69 -0.97 -3.09
C CYS A 137 14.00 -2.47 -3.15
N TYR A 138 15.26 -2.83 -3.42
CA TYR A 138 15.72 -4.23 -3.34
C TYR A 138 15.56 -4.80 -1.94
N ASN A 139 16.00 -4.06 -0.91
CA ASN A 139 15.89 -4.50 0.48
C ASN A 139 14.42 -4.73 0.87
N ALA A 140 13.51 -3.85 0.46
CA ALA A 140 12.07 -4.03 0.70
C ALA A 140 11.52 -5.28 0.02
N LEU A 141 11.93 -5.55 -1.22
CA LEU A 141 11.49 -6.72 -1.98
C LEU A 141 12.03 -8.03 -1.40
N ILE A 142 13.33 -8.10 -1.08
CA ILE A 142 13.97 -9.27 -0.46
C ILE A 142 13.34 -9.57 0.90
N ALA A 143 13.15 -8.54 1.74
CA ALA A 143 12.46 -8.70 3.02
C ALA A 143 11.02 -9.22 2.84
N GLY A 144 10.34 -8.74 1.79
CA GLY A 144 9.02 -9.24 1.40
C GLY A 144 9.01 -10.71 1.01
N TYR A 145 9.94 -11.16 0.17
CA TYR A 145 10.06 -12.58 -0.17
C TYR A 145 10.36 -13.44 1.06
N ALA A 146 11.31 -13.02 1.91
CA ALA A 146 11.66 -13.75 3.13
C ALA A 146 10.50 -13.86 4.13
N LEU A 147 9.62 -12.85 4.18
CA LEU A 147 8.42 -12.87 5.02
C LEU A 147 7.39 -13.87 4.47
N ASN A 148 7.14 -13.86 3.16
CA ASN A 148 6.07 -14.65 2.56
C ASN A 148 6.49 -16.09 2.19
N LEU A 149 7.80 -16.39 2.12
CA LEU A 149 8.28 -17.77 2.06
C LEU A 149 7.98 -18.51 3.36
N ARG A 150 8.16 -17.87 4.52
CA ARG A 150 7.79 -18.45 5.83
C ARG A 150 6.28 -18.63 6.03
N THR A 151 5.44 -17.88 5.31
CA THR A 151 3.97 -18.05 5.38
C THR A 151 3.47 -19.15 4.45
N LYS A 152 4.21 -19.48 3.38
CA LYS A 152 3.89 -20.60 2.48
C LYS A 152 4.07 -21.98 3.12
N ASP A 153 4.74 -22.05 4.27
CA ASP A 153 4.89 -23.29 5.06
C ASP A 153 3.58 -23.78 5.73
N TYR A 154 2.50 -22.99 5.72
CA TYR A 154 1.19 -23.42 6.30
C TYR A 154 0.16 -23.94 5.28
N LYS A 155 0.45 -23.91 3.97
CA LYS A 155 -0.46 -24.48 2.94
C LYS A 155 0.18 -25.50 2.00
N PHE A 156 1.48 -25.75 2.11
CA PHE A 156 2.12 -26.83 1.36
C PHE A 156 2.03 -28.20 2.10
N CYS A 157 1.81 -28.19 3.42
CA CYS A 157 1.77 -29.42 4.23
C CYS A 157 0.44 -30.21 4.12
N SER A 158 -0.64 -29.64 3.58
CA SER A 158 -1.92 -30.39 3.39
C SER A 158 -2.13 -30.93 1.97
N GLN A 159 -1.23 -30.65 1.01
CA GLN A 159 -1.39 -31.11 -0.38
C GLN A 159 -0.15 -31.78 -0.99
N VAL A 160 1.00 -31.83 -0.30
CA VAL A 160 2.22 -32.43 -0.86
C VAL A 160 2.79 -33.58 -0.01
N SER A 161 1.97 -34.16 0.86
CA SER A 161 2.24 -35.48 1.44
C SER A 161 1.38 -36.52 0.71
N CYS A 162 2.04 -37.47 0.03
CA CYS A 162 1.48 -38.62 -0.70
C CYS A 162 1.01 -38.40 -2.15
N HIS A 163 1.96 -38.21 -3.07
CA HIS A 163 1.85 -38.96 -4.34
C HIS A 163 3.18 -39.40 -4.98
N HIS A 164 4.31 -39.28 -4.29
CA HIS A 164 5.63 -39.70 -4.82
C HIS A 164 6.56 -40.32 -3.75
N CYS A 165 6.00 -41.13 -2.84
CA CYS A 165 6.77 -42.24 -2.24
C CYS A 165 6.42 -43.51 -3.02
N ALA A 166 7.06 -43.66 -4.18
CA ALA A 166 7.17 -44.91 -4.90
C ALA A 166 8.55 -44.91 -5.56
N PHE A 167 9.57 -45.31 -4.79
CA PHE A 167 10.71 -46.12 -5.19
C PHE A 167 11.45 -46.57 -3.93
#